data_AF-A0A9W8B2P3-F1
#
_entry.id   AF-A0A9W8B2P3-F1
#
_cell.length_a   1.000
_cell.length_b   1.000
_cell.length_c   1.000
_cell.angle_alpha   90.00
_cell.angle_beta   90.00
_cell.angle_gamma   90.00
#
_symmetry.space_group_name_H-M   'P 1'
#
loop_
_entity.id
_entity.type
_entity.pdbx_description
1 polymer ?
#
loop_
_entity_poly.entity_id
_entity_poly.type
_entity_poly.pdbx_seq_one_letter_code
_entity_poly.pdbx_strand_id
1 'polypeptide(L)'
;VFVDGGIRRGTDVFKALALGAKAVFIGRPLLWALAYKGDEGVKEMLQLLEDEFKLAMALAGCTEVSQISRKHVVLPQDNRVMGEATPLPSKL
;
A
#
# COMPACT_ATOMS: atom_id res chain seq x y z
N VAL A 1 -5.58 -8.47 12.20
CA VAL A 1 -4.67 -9.21 11.29
C VAL A 1 -3.50 -8.30 10.93
N PHE A 2 -2.28 -8.83 10.89
CA PHE A 2 -1.08 -8.11 10.42
C PHE A 2 -0.53 -8.82 9.18
N VAL A 3 0.19 -8.11 8.32
CA VAL A 3 0.72 -8.65 7.06
C VAL A 3 2.20 -8.31 6.90
N ASP A 4 2.99 -9.27 6.44
CA ASP A 4 4.35 -9.04 5.97
C ASP A 4 4.56 -9.76 4.62
N GLY A 5 5.81 -9.82 4.15
CA GLY A 5 6.12 -10.57 2.93
C GLY A 5 5.83 -9.78 1.65
N GLY A 6 6.82 -9.03 1.18
CA GLY A 6 6.76 -8.37 -0.13
C GLY A 6 6.40 -6.89 -0.14
N ILE A 7 6.16 -6.25 1.01
CA ILE A 7 5.97 -4.79 1.10
C ILE A 7 7.25 -4.06 0.67
N ARG A 8 7.21 -3.33 -0.45
CA ARG A 8 8.35 -2.56 -0.98
C ARG A 8 8.00 -1.13 -1.33
N ARG A 9 6.70 -0.85 -1.53
CA ARG A 9 6.17 0.46 -1.87
C ARG A 9 5.11 0.91 -0.87
N GLY A 10 4.91 2.22 -0.77
CA GLY A 10 3.80 2.79 0.01
C GLY A 10 2.42 2.30 -0.46
N THR A 11 2.26 2.02 -1.75
CA THR A 11 1.02 1.44 -2.29
C THR A 11 0.79 0.00 -1.88
N ASP A 12 1.83 -0.78 -1.54
CA ASP A 12 1.66 -2.13 -1.00
C ASP A 12 1.09 -2.06 0.43
N VAL A 13 1.56 -1.10 1.24
CA VAL A 13 1.00 -0.79 2.56
C VAL A 13 -0.46 -0.43 2.43
N PHE A 14 -0.79 0.50 1.53
CA PHE A 14 -2.17 0.94 1.28
C PHE A 14 -3.08 -0.22 0.89
N LYS A 15 -2.66 -1.10 -0.04
CA LYS A 15 -3.42 -2.28 -0.44
C LYS A 15 -3.64 -3.25 0.72
N ALA A 16 -2.61 -3.52 1.52
CA ALA A 16 -2.74 -4.42 2.66
C ALA A 16 -3.76 -3.89 3.68
N LEU A 17 -3.72 -2.59 4.00
CA LEU A 17 -4.69 -1.96 4.89
C LEU A 17 -6.11 -1.98 4.29
N ALA A 18 -6.26 -1.68 3.00
CA ALA A 18 -7.55 -1.75 2.30
C ALA A 18 -8.16 -3.16 2.27
N LEU A 19 -7.32 -4.20 2.33
CA LEU A 19 -7.72 -5.60 2.43
C LEU A 19 -7.95 -6.07 3.89
N GLY A 20 -7.83 -5.18 4.88
CA GLY A 20 -8.17 -5.46 6.28
C GLY A 20 -6.97 -5.71 7.20
N ALA A 21 -5.74 -5.49 6.75
CA ALA A 21 -4.59 -5.48 7.66
C ALA A 21 -4.68 -4.29 8.63
N LYS A 22 -4.27 -4.49 9.88
CA LYS A 22 -4.15 -3.41 10.89
C LYS A 22 -2.84 -2.65 10.75
N ALA A 23 -1.77 -3.36 10.38
CA ALA A 23 -0.45 -2.82 10.09
C ALA A 23 0.34 -3.83 9.24
N VAL A 24 1.46 -3.37 8.70
CA VAL A 24 2.40 -4.22 7.96
C VAL A 24 3.80 -4.19 8.56
N PHE A 25 4.59 -5.23 8.32
CA PHE A 25 6.00 -5.30 8.72
C PHE A 25 6.95 -5.32 7.52
N ILE A 26 8.14 -4.74 7.71
CA ILE A 26 9.20 -4.66 6.70
C ILE A 26 10.34 -5.59 7.10
N GLY A 27 10.62 -6.60 6.28
CA GLY A 27 11.73 -7.55 6.47
C GLY A 27 12.97 -7.15 5.68
N ARG A 28 13.23 -7.87 4.56
CA ARG A 28 14.42 -7.70 3.71
C ARG A 28 14.83 -6.25 3.39
N PRO A 29 13.93 -5.30 3.06
CA PRO A 29 14.32 -3.92 2.78
C PRO A 29 15.05 -3.25 3.93
N LEU A 30 14.69 -3.58 5.18
CA LEU A 30 15.36 -3.06 6.38
C LEU A 30 16.82 -3.51 6.44
N LEU A 31 17.10 -4.77 6.13
CA LEU A 31 18.46 -5.32 6.08
C LEU A 31 19.27 -4.75 4.92
N TRP A 32 18.65 -4.54 3.76
CA TRP A 32 19.32 -3.93 2.60
C TRP A 32 19.68 -2.47 2.86
N ALA A 33 18.77 -1.72 3.47
CA ALA A 33 19.01 -0.34 3.88
C ALA A 33 20.13 -0.24 4.92
N LEU A 34 20.13 -1.16 5.90
CA LEU A 34 21.19 -1.27 6.89
C LEU A 34 22.56 -1.59 6.25
N ALA A 35 22.60 -2.48 5.27
CA ALA A 35 23.84 -2.81 4.55
C ALA A 35 24.32 -1.66 3.65
N TYR A 36 23.41 -0.86 3.10
CA TYR A 36 23.73 0.26 2.21
C TYR A 36 24.40 1.42 2.97
N LYS A 37 23.79 1.87 4.07
CA LYS A 37 24.23 3.08 4.78
C LYS A 37 23.94 3.03 6.28
N GLY A 38 24.05 1.85 6.89
CA GLY A 38 23.83 1.68 8.33
C GLY A 38 22.46 2.16 8.78
N ASP A 39 22.39 2.75 9.97
CA ASP A 39 21.15 3.27 10.54
C ASP A 39 20.59 4.45 9.74
N GLU A 40 21.44 5.27 9.11
CA GLU A 40 21.01 6.34 8.21
C GLU A 40 20.23 5.78 7.02
N GLY A 41 20.73 4.72 6.39
CA GLY A 41 20.03 4.05 5.28
C GLY A 41 18.68 3.51 5.71
N VAL A 42 18.57 2.93 6.91
CA VAL A 42 17.28 2.48 7.47
C VAL A 42 16.30 3.63 7.64
N LYS A 43 16.75 4.78 8.19
CA LYS A 43 15.92 5.98 8.34
C LYS A 43 15.45 6.51 6.98
N GLU A 44 16.35 6.62 6.01
CA GLU A 44 16.04 7.06 4.64
C GLU A 44 14.98 6.15 3.98
N MET A 45 15.13 4.82 4.12
CA MET A 45 14.19 3.85 3.56
C MET A 45 12.81 3.92 4.23
N LEU A 46 12.76 4.05 5.56
CA LEU A 46 11.49 4.20 6.28
C LEU A 46 10.79 5.51 5.91
N GLN A 47 11.53 6.61 5.79
CA GLN A 47 10.99 7.90 5.35
C GLN A 47 10.42 7.81 3.93
N LEU A 48 11.16 7.21 3.00
CA LEU A 48 10.69 7.02 1.62
C LEU A 48 9.40 6.20 1.56
N LEU A 49 9.32 5.11 2.34
CA LEU A 49 8.13 4.29 2.39
C LEU A 49 6.92 5.05 2.97
N GLU A 50 7.16 5.84 4.02
CA GLU A 50 6.14 6.71 4.63
C GLU A 50 5.64 7.77 3.64
N ASP A 51 6.54 8.42 2.91
CA ASP A 51 6.21 9.45 1.93
C ASP A 51 5.42 8.87 0.75
N GLU A 52 5.82 7.70 0.24
CA GLU A 52 5.04 6.98 -0.78
C GLU A 52 3.65 6.58 -0.27
N PHE A 53 3.54 6.17 1.01
CA PHE A 53 2.26 5.78 1.60
C PHE A 53 1.33 6.99 1.76
N LYS A 54 1.85 8.11 2.27
CA LYS A 54 1.13 9.39 2.35
C LYS A 54 0.67 9.87 0.98
N LEU A 55 1.53 9.76 -0.04
CA LEU A 55 1.18 10.10 -1.41
C LEU A 55 0.04 9.20 -1.94
N ALA A 56 0.10 7.89 -1.70
CA ALA A 56 -0.96 6.97 -2.08
C ALA A 56 -2.29 7.30 -1.39
N MET A 57 -2.26 7.62 -0.10
CA MET A 57 -3.43 8.08 0.66
C MET A 57 -4.01 9.37 0.08
N ALA A 58 -3.18 10.38 -0.19
CA ALA A 58 -3.61 11.65 -0.76
C ALA A 58 -4.27 11.48 -2.13
N LEU A 59 -3.66 10.68 -3.01
CA LEU A 59 -4.21 10.38 -4.35
C LEU A 59 -5.50 9.54 -4.29
N ALA A 60 -5.65 8.70 -3.26
CA ALA A 60 -6.87 7.93 -3.02
C ALA A 60 -7.95 8.71 -2.25
N GLY A 61 -7.71 9.99 -1.91
CA GLY A 61 -8.66 10.82 -1.15
C GLY A 61 -8.82 10.42 0.31
N CYS A 62 -7.82 9.76 0.90
CA CYS A 62 -7.80 9.37 2.31
C CYS A 62 -6.91 10.33 3.10
N THR A 63 -7.48 11.07 4.03
CA THR A 63 -6.77 11.93 5.00
C THR A 63 -6.33 11.18 6.25
N GLU A 64 -6.98 10.05 6.54
CA GLU A 64 -6.71 9.22 7.72
C GLU A 64 -6.69 7.73 7.34
N VAL A 65 -5.93 6.94 8.09
CA VAL A 65 -5.84 5.48 7.87
C VAL A 65 -7.19 4.79 8.03
N SER A 66 -8.05 5.30 8.93
CA SER A 66 -9.42 4.83 9.17
C SER A 66 -10.33 4.89 7.94
N GLN A 67 -10.01 5.76 6.97
CA GLN A 67 -10.77 5.95 5.74
C GLN A 67 -10.42 4.90 4.69
N ILE A 68 -9.27 4.24 4.82
CA ILE A 68 -8.82 3.18 3.90
C ILE A 68 -9.73 1.97 4.06
N SER A 69 -10.28 1.51 2.95
CA SER A 69 -11.27 0.42 2.91
C SER A 69 -11.25 -0.31 1.57
N ARG A 70 -11.93 -1.46 1.53
CA ARG A 70 -11.96 -2.39 0.39
C ARG A 70 -12.34 -1.76 -0.95
N LYS A 71 -13.10 -0.65 -0.94
CA LYS A 71 -13.53 0.09 -2.15
C LYS A 71 -12.39 0.75 -2.92
N HIS A 72 -11.24 0.98 -2.29
CA HIS A 72 -10.10 1.68 -2.92
C HIS A 72 -9.20 0.75 -3.74
N VAL A 73 -9.44 -0.55 -3.72
CA VAL A 73 -8.63 -1.55 -4.43
C VAL A 73 -9.51 -2.48 -5.24
N VAL A 74 -8.99 -2.95 -6.37
CA VAL A 74 -9.61 -3.99 -7.19
C VAL A 74 -8.59 -5.12 -7.33
N LEU A 75 -9.02 -6.34 -7.07
CA LEU A 75 -8.18 -7.52 -7.23
C LEU A 75 -8.40 -8.10 -8.64
N PRO A 76 -7.38 -8.72 -9.26
CA PRO A 76 -7.55 -9.39 -10.54
C PRO A 76 -8.68 -10.44 -10.56
N GLN A 77 -8.99 -11.01 -9.40
CA GLN A 77 -10.07 -11.96 -9.19
C GLN A 77 -11.46 -11.32 -9.37
N ASP A 78 -11.61 -10.07 -8.91
CA ASP A 78 -12.82 -9.27 -9.09
C ASP A 78 -13.01 -8.90 -10.57
N ASN A 79 -11.90 -8.89 -11.32
CA ASN A 79 -11.84 -8.55 -12.73
C ASN A 79 -12.10 -9.75 -13.66
N ARG A 80 -12.45 -10.94 -13.12
CA ARG A 80 -12.76 -12.14 -13.93
C ARG A 80 -14.02 -12.00 -14.78
N VAL A 81 -14.77 -10.93 -14.60
CA VAL A 81 -15.92 -10.58 -15.44
C VAL A 81 -15.50 -9.79 -16.68
N MET A 82 -14.23 -9.40 -16.89
CA MET A 82 -13.79 -8.65 -18.08
C MET A 82 -13.68 -9.48 -19.38
N GLY A 83 -14.65 -10.37 -19.61
CA GLY A 83 -15.26 -10.58 -20.93
C GLY A 83 -16.51 -9.71 -21.14
N GLU A 84 -17.00 -9.03 -20.11
CA GLU A 84 -18.09 -8.06 -20.09
C GLU A 84 -17.66 -6.87 -19.22
N ALA A 85 -17.51 -5.71 -19.85
CA ALA A 85 -17.12 -4.47 -19.19
C ALA A 85 -18.00 -4.17 -17.97
N THR A 86 -17.39 -4.01 -16.80
CA THR A 86 -18.08 -3.38 -15.67
C THR A 86 -18.29 -1.89 -16.01
N PRO A 87 -19.51 -1.36 -16.00
CA PRO A 87 -19.73 0.04 -16.34
C PRO A 87 -19.07 0.93 -15.28
N LEU A 88 -18.34 1.93 -15.76
CA LEU A 88 -17.84 3.04 -14.95
C LEU A 88 -19.01 3.62 -14.13
N PRO A 89 -18.78 4.01 -12.86
CA PRO A 89 -19.83 4.61 -12.05
C PRO A 89 -20.41 5.83 -12.77
N SER A 90 -21.73 5.85 -12.93
CA SER A 90 -22.50 6.79 -13.76
C SER A 90 -22.56 8.24 -13.23
N LYS A 91 -21.54 8.67 -12.47
CA LYS A 91 -21.41 10.03 -11.95
C LYS A 91 -19.95 10.49 -12.02
N LEU A 92 -19.52 10.80 -13.23
CA LEU A 92 -18.68 11.94 -13.59
C LEU A 92 -19.29 12.59 -14.84
#